data_AF-A0A527XW66-F1
#
_entry.id   AF-A0A527XW66-F1
#
_cell.length_a   1.000
_cell.length_b   1.000
_cell.length_c   1.000
_cell.angle_alpha   90.00
_cell.angle_beta   90.00
_cell.angle_gamma   90.00
#
_symmetry.space_group_name_H-M   'P 1'
#
loop_
_entity.id
_entity.type
_entity.pdbx_description
1 polymer ?
#
loop_
_entity_poly.entity_id
_entity_poly.type
_entity_poly.pdbx_seq_one_letter_code
_entity_poly.pdbx_strand_id
1 'polypeptide(L)'
;AVIFQPAEEGGGGGNEMVKDGMMERFDIEKVFGMHNMPGLPVGQFAIKPGPIMAATAEFTITVKGRGGHAAMPHGTIDPIVIASQLVGALQTIASRSTDPVEAVVVSVTKFHAGDAYNV
;
A
#
# COMPACT_ATOMS: atom_id res chain seq x y z
N ALA A 1 -24.93 -14.88 -12.85
CA ALA A 1 -25.51 -13.54 -12.57
C ALA A 1 -24.65 -12.45 -13.22
N VAL A 2 -25.17 -11.22 -13.36
CA VAL A 2 -24.34 -10.04 -13.69
C VAL A 2 -24.04 -9.32 -12.37
N ILE A 3 -22.75 -9.11 -12.08
CA ILE A 3 -22.27 -8.58 -10.79
C ILE A 3 -21.92 -7.10 -10.97
N PHE A 4 -22.69 -6.21 -10.35
CA PHE A 4 -22.39 -4.78 -10.30
C PHE A 4 -21.75 -4.47 -8.95
N GLN A 5 -20.42 -4.61 -8.88
CA GLN A 5 -19.68 -4.41 -7.64
C GLN A 5 -19.51 -2.93 -7.32
N PRO A 6 -19.88 -2.47 -6.10
CA PRO A 6 -19.57 -1.12 -5.64
C PRO A 6 -18.15 -1.02 -5.05
N ALA A 7 -17.71 0.20 -4.79
CA ALA A 7 -16.63 0.54 -3.86
C ALA A 7 -15.31 -0.26 -4.06
N GLU A 8 -14.88 -0.39 -5.31
CA GLU A 8 -13.66 -1.10 -5.68
C GLU A 8 -12.38 -0.36 -5.24
N GLU A 9 -12.38 0.97 -5.37
CA GLU A 9 -11.27 1.91 -5.11
C GLU A 9 -10.89 2.06 -3.62
N GLY A 10 -10.81 0.95 -2.88
CA GLY A 10 -10.44 0.88 -1.45
C GLY A 10 -11.59 0.68 -0.48
N GLY A 11 -12.84 0.66 -0.94
CA GLY A 11 -14.01 0.45 -0.08
C GLY A 11 -14.36 -1.02 0.19
N GLY A 12 -13.69 -1.96 -0.46
CA GLY A 12 -13.82 -3.40 -0.19
C GLY A 12 -15.15 -4.02 -0.65
N GLY A 13 -15.86 -3.41 -1.59
CA GLY A 13 -17.23 -3.85 -1.94
C GLY A 13 -17.34 -5.29 -2.41
N GLY A 14 -16.35 -5.82 -3.13
CA GLY A 14 -16.34 -7.23 -3.54
C GLY A 14 -16.35 -8.20 -2.35
N ASN A 15 -15.61 -7.89 -1.28
CA ASN A 15 -15.56 -8.70 -0.07
C ASN A 15 -16.90 -8.68 0.68
N GLU A 16 -17.54 -7.52 0.77
CA GLU A 16 -18.85 -7.40 1.42
C GLU A 16 -19.96 -8.11 0.63
N MET A 17 -19.95 -8.06 -0.72
CA MET A 17 -20.89 -8.83 -1.54
C MET A 17 -20.75 -10.34 -1.32
N VAL A 18 -19.52 -10.85 -1.18
CA VAL A 18 -19.28 -12.26 -0.88
C VAL A 18 -19.80 -12.62 0.51
N LYS A 19 -19.52 -11.80 1.52
CA LYS A 19 -20.02 -12.01 2.89
C LYS A 19 -21.55 -11.98 2.98
N ASP A 20 -22.20 -11.15 2.15
CA ASP A 20 -23.66 -11.10 2.02
C ASP A 20 -24.25 -12.32 1.30
N GLY A 21 -23.42 -13.33 1.00
CA GLY A 21 -23.84 -14.62 0.44
C GLY A 21 -24.14 -14.57 -1.04
N MET A 22 -23.59 -13.60 -1.80
CA MET A 22 -23.82 -13.49 -3.23
C MET A 22 -23.46 -14.78 -3.98
N MET A 23 -22.38 -15.46 -3.59
CA MET A 23 -21.90 -16.65 -4.29
C MET A 23 -22.92 -17.79 -4.21
N GLU A 24 -23.40 -18.08 -3.00
CA GLU A 24 -24.37 -19.14 -2.72
C GLU A 24 -25.77 -18.76 -3.22
N ARG A 25 -26.20 -17.52 -2.98
CA ARG A 25 -27.55 -17.03 -3.34
C ARG A 25 -27.82 -17.10 -4.84
N PHE A 26 -26.78 -16.99 -5.67
CA PHE A 26 -26.89 -17.00 -7.13
C PHE A 26 -26.18 -18.20 -7.78
N ASP A 27 -25.75 -19.19 -6.99
CA ASP A 27 -25.09 -20.42 -7.44
C ASP A 27 -23.92 -20.15 -8.41
N ILE A 28 -23.00 -19.26 -8.00
CA ILE A 28 -21.89 -18.79 -8.83
C ILE A 28 -20.70 -19.73 -8.68
N GLU A 29 -20.39 -20.50 -9.73
CA GLU A 29 -19.19 -21.36 -9.75
C GLU A 29 -17.92 -20.64 -10.23
N LYS A 30 -18.05 -19.65 -11.11
CA LYS A 30 -16.92 -18.93 -11.73
C LYS A 30 -17.24 -17.46 -11.91
N VAL A 31 -16.25 -16.61 -11.65
CA VAL A 31 -16.33 -15.16 -11.84
C VAL A 31 -15.35 -14.76 -12.94
N PHE A 32 -15.83 -13.92 -13.87
CA PHE A 32 -15.03 -13.32 -14.92
C PHE A 32 -15.13 -11.81 -14.78
N GLY A 33 -13.98 -11.13 -14.81
CA GLY A 33 -13.88 -9.68 -14.79
C GLY A 33 -12.88 -9.20 -15.82
N MET A 34 -13.01 -7.95 -16.25
CA MET A 34 -12.05 -7.30 -17.13
C MET A 34 -11.86 -5.85 -16.69
N HIS A 35 -10.66 -5.34 -16.89
CA HIS A 35 -10.33 -3.94 -16.68
C HIS A 35 -9.70 -3.42 -17.97
N ASN A 36 -10.00 -2.17 -18.35
CA ASN A 36 -9.26 -1.54 -19.44
C ASN A 36 -7.80 -1.33 -19.02
N MET A 37 -6.86 -1.53 -19.94
CA MET A 37 -5.43 -1.34 -19.65
C MET A 37 -4.87 -0.30 -20.62
N PRO A 38 -4.69 0.95 -20.18
CA PRO A 38 -4.00 1.96 -20.97
C PRO A 38 -2.62 1.45 -21.43
N GLY A 39 -2.35 1.58 -22.73
CA GLY A 39 -1.11 1.06 -23.36
C GLY A 39 -1.26 -0.27 -24.09
N LEU A 40 -2.35 -1.02 -23.88
CA LEU A 40 -2.67 -2.20 -24.69
C LEU A 40 -3.42 -1.76 -25.98
N PRO A 41 -3.08 -2.27 -27.18
CA PRO A 41 -3.80 -1.93 -28.40
C PRO A 41 -5.28 -2.30 -28.35
N VAL A 42 -6.13 -1.46 -28.95
CA VAL A 42 -7.58 -1.70 -29.03
C VAL A 42 -7.86 -3.03 -29.71
N GLY A 43 -8.79 -3.80 -29.15
CA GLY A 43 -9.18 -5.12 -29.65
C GLY A 43 -8.25 -6.27 -29.19
N GLN A 44 -7.21 -5.97 -28.41
CA GLN A 44 -6.36 -6.99 -27.80
C GLN A 44 -6.76 -7.27 -26.35
N PHE A 45 -6.58 -8.52 -25.95
CA PHE A 45 -6.77 -8.99 -24.59
C PHE A 45 -5.46 -9.59 -24.09
N ALA A 46 -5.09 -9.25 -22.86
CA ALA A 46 -3.96 -9.83 -22.17
C ALA A 46 -4.47 -10.62 -20.95
N ILE A 47 -4.02 -11.86 -20.81
CA ILE A 47 -4.35 -12.73 -19.68
C ILE A 47 -3.07 -13.38 -19.15
N LYS A 48 -3.06 -13.72 -17.87
CA LYS A 48 -1.97 -14.43 -17.21
C LYS A 48 -2.55 -15.49 -16.27
N PRO A 49 -2.14 -16.76 -16.38
CA PRO A 49 -2.44 -17.76 -15.35
C PRO A 49 -1.74 -17.41 -14.03
N GLY A 50 -2.44 -17.57 -12.91
CA GLY A 50 -1.90 -17.25 -11.58
C GLY A 50 -1.99 -15.75 -11.23
N PRO A 51 -1.18 -15.27 -10.26
CA PRO A 51 -1.25 -13.89 -9.79
C PRO A 51 -0.95 -12.87 -10.90
N ILE A 52 -1.86 -11.91 -11.09
CA ILE A 52 -1.78 -10.87 -12.14
C ILE A 52 -1.59 -9.45 -11.59
N MET A 53 -2.03 -9.17 -10.36
CA MET A 53 -1.89 -7.87 -9.69
C MET A 53 -1.25 -8.05 -8.32
N ALA A 54 -0.60 -7.00 -7.81
CA ALA A 54 -0.03 -6.97 -6.47
C ALA A 54 -1.11 -6.68 -5.42
N ALA A 55 -0.98 -7.27 -4.23
CA ALA A 55 -1.72 -6.83 -3.06
C ALA A 55 -1.18 -5.47 -2.57
N THR A 56 -2.04 -4.63 -2.01
CA THR A 56 -1.68 -3.32 -1.46
C THR A 56 -2.01 -3.26 0.03
N ALA A 57 -1.19 -2.55 0.79
CA ALA A 57 -1.44 -2.20 2.17
C ALA A 57 -0.85 -0.81 2.45
N GLU A 58 -1.53 -0.05 3.30
CA GLU A 58 -1.10 1.27 3.71
C GLU A 58 -0.65 1.25 5.18
N PHE A 59 0.28 2.14 5.54
CA PHE A 59 0.74 2.28 6.92
C PHE A 59 0.92 3.74 7.31
N THR A 60 0.82 4.01 8.60
CA THR A 60 1.17 5.29 9.21
C THR A 60 2.04 5.02 10.43
N ILE A 61 3.21 5.67 10.50
CA ILE A 61 4.12 5.57 11.64
C ILE A 61 4.27 6.94 12.27
N THR A 62 3.96 7.05 13.56
CA THR A 62 4.17 8.27 14.34
C THR A 62 5.43 8.13 15.19
N VAL A 63 6.47 8.89 14.84
CA VAL A 63 7.70 8.97 15.64
C VAL A 63 7.57 10.10 16.66
N LYS A 64 7.63 9.77 17.95
CA LYS A 64 7.55 10.75 19.04
C LYS A 64 8.93 11.03 19.62
N GLY A 65 9.38 12.26 19.48
CA GLY A 65 10.63 12.76 20.05
C GLY A 65 10.41 13.79 21.15
N ARG A 66 11.43 14.60 21.40
CA ARG A 66 11.41 15.77 22.28
C ARG A 66 12.11 16.92 21.56
N GLY A 67 11.37 17.96 21.20
CA GLY A 67 11.92 19.16 20.57
C GLY A 67 12.74 20.02 21.54
N GLY A 68 13.46 21.01 21.03
CA GLY A 68 14.25 21.94 21.84
C GLY A 68 14.78 23.10 21.01
N HIS A 69 15.88 23.71 21.43
CA HIS A 69 16.58 24.67 20.59
C HIS A 69 17.57 23.90 19.70
N ALA A 70 17.63 24.16 18.39
CA ALA A 70 18.49 23.40 17.46
C ALA A 70 19.98 23.43 17.85
N ALA A 71 20.44 24.50 18.50
CA ALA A 71 21.80 24.62 19.04
C ALA A 71 22.07 23.82 20.35
N MET A 72 21.07 23.14 20.91
CA MET A 72 21.18 22.34 22.14
C MET A 72 20.66 20.90 21.93
N PRO A 73 21.19 20.14 20.95
CA PRO A 73 20.65 18.83 20.59
C PRO A 73 20.80 17.77 21.71
N HIS A 74 21.74 17.95 22.64
CA HIS A 74 21.91 17.05 23.78
C HIS A 74 20.72 17.09 24.77
N GLY A 75 19.86 18.11 24.69
CA GLY A 75 18.61 18.21 25.46
C GLY A 75 17.38 17.64 24.73
N THR A 76 17.54 17.20 23.48
CA THR A 76 16.45 16.79 22.59
C THR A 76 16.48 15.28 22.30
N ILE A 77 15.36 14.79 21.77
CA ILE A 77 15.28 13.47 21.12
C ILE A 77 14.72 13.76 19.74
N ASP A 78 15.61 13.90 18.75
CA ASP A 78 15.27 14.39 17.42
C ASP A 78 14.43 13.36 16.63
N PRO A 79 13.13 13.62 16.40
CA PRO A 79 12.28 12.70 15.66
C PRO A 79 12.59 12.68 14.15
N ILE A 80 13.19 13.74 13.59
CA ILE A 80 13.59 13.79 12.17
C ILE A 80 14.74 12.82 11.93
N VAL A 81 15.75 12.82 12.80
CA VAL A 81 16.88 11.87 12.71
C VAL A 81 16.39 10.42 12.84
N ILE A 82 15.54 10.14 13.83
CA ILE A 82 14.97 8.80 14.05
C ILE A 82 14.16 8.35 12.82
N ALA A 83 13.24 9.19 12.34
CA ALA A 83 12.41 8.86 11.20
C ALA A 83 13.23 8.69 9.90
N SER A 84 14.28 9.48 9.71
CA SER A 84 15.17 9.33 8.55
C SER A 84 15.90 7.98 8.55
N GLN A 85 16.39 7.54 9.71
CA GLN A 85 16.97 6.20 9.84
C GLN A 85 15.94 5.10 9.58
N LEU A 86 14.71 5.29 10.06
CA LEU A 86 13.61 4.35 9.83
C LEU A 86 13.29 4.21 8.33
N VAL A 87 13.22 5.32 7.58
CA VAL A 87 12.99 5.28 6.12
C VAL A 87 14.05 4.44 5.41
N GLY A 88 15.32 4.62 5.78
CA GLY A 88 16.42 3.81 5.26
C GLY A 88 16.29 2.33 5.63
N ALA A 89 15.96 2.05 6.89
CA ALA A 89 15.76 0.68 7.37
C ALA A 89 14.60 -0.03 6.64
N LEU A 90 13.50 0.66 6.33
CA LEU A 90 12.36 0.10 5.59
C LEU A 90 12.76 -0.41 4.19
N GLN A 91 13.79 0.18 3.56
CA GLN A 91 14.28 -0.29 2.25
C GLN A 91 14.93 -1.69 2.33
N THR A 92 15.31 -2.14 3.52
CA THR A 92 15.89 -3.48 3.72
C THR A 92 14.86 -4.59 3.59
N ILE A 93 13.56 -4.28 3.72
CA ILE A 93 12.49 -5.26 3.53
C ILE A 93 12.54 -5.82 2.11
N ALA A 94 12.53 -4.93 1.11
CA ALA A 94 12.60 -5.32 -0.29
C ALA A 94 13.99 -5.86 -0.67
N SER A 95 15.05 -5.21 -0.18
CA SER A 95 16.40 -5.55 -0.65
C SER A 95 17.03 -6.76 0.05
N ARG A 96 16.67 -7.07 1.31
CA ARG A 96 17.37 -8.06 2.14
C ARG A 96 16.48 -9.06 2.86
N SER A 97 15.19 -8.79 3.03
CA SER A 97 14.28 -9.67 3.79
C SER A 97 13.28 -10.44 2.93
N THR A 98 13.15 -10.11 1.66
CA THR A 98 12.24 -10.77 0.72
C THR A 98 13.01 -11.71 -0.19
N ASP A 99 12.42 -12.86 -0.53
CA ASP A 99 12.99 -13.76 -1.54
C ASP A 99 13.24 -12.96 -2.84
N PRO A 100 14.45 -13.01 -3.42
CA PRO A 100 14.77 -12.25 -4.63
C PRO A 100 13.90 -12.58 -5.85
N VAL A 101 13.18 -13.70 -5.89
CA VAL A 101 12.22 -14.00 -6.98
C VAL A 101 10.79 -13.53 -6.69
N GLU A 102 10.50 -13.14 -5.45
CA GLU A 102 9.20 -12.60 -5.07
C GLU A 102 9.14 -11.09 -5.31
N ALA A 103 7.95 -10.59 -5.66
CA ALA A 103 7.75 -9.18 -5.93
C ALA A 103 7.26 -8.45 -4.66
N VAL A 104 7.99 -7.42 -4.23
CA VAL A 104 7.58 -6.51 -3.16
C VAL A 104 8.00 -5.08 -3.47
N VAL A 105 7.18 -4.12 -3.08
CA VAL A 105 7.50 -2.69 -3.12
C VAL A 105 7.16 -2.09 -1.77
N VAL A 106 8.08 -1.33 -1.20
CA VAL A 106 7.86 -0.55 0.03
C VAL A 106 8.10 0.91 -0.33
N SER A 107 7.10 1.76 -0.09
CA SER A 107 7.18 3.18 -0.42
C SER A 107 6.76 4.04 0.77
N VAL A 108 7.66 4.91 1.20
CA VAL A 108 7.33 6.00 2.13
C VAL A 108 7.00 7.22 1.27
N THR A 109 5.71 7.46 1.06
CA THR A 109 5.23 8.50 0.13
C THR A 109 4.90 9.83 0.81
N LYS A 110 4.87 9.85 2.15
CA LYS A 110 4.60 11.03 2.97
C LYS A 110 5.59 11.09 4.13
N PHE A 111 6.19 12.25 4.36
CA PHE A 111 7.05 12.52 5.50
C PHE A 111 6.75 13.94 6.00
N HIS A 112 6.19 14.05 7.21
CA HIS A 112 5.81 15.32 7.82
C HIS A 112 6.55 15.50 9.14
N ALA A 113 7.36 16.55 9.28
CA ALA A 113 8.06 16.87 10.52
C ALA A 113 8.59 18.31 10.52
N GLY A 114 8.56 18.95 11.71
CA GLY A 114 9.14 20.28 11.97
C GLY A 114 8.38 21.43 11.31
N ASP A 115 8.51 22.62 11.90
CA ASP A 115 7.89 23.87 11.39
C ASP A 115 8.88 25.05 11.35
N ALA A 116 9.91 25.05 12.20
CA ALA A 116 10.86 26.15 12.35
C ALA A 116 12.31 25.66 12.16
N TYR A 117 13.17 26.52 11.60
CA TYR A 117 14.57 26.18 11.30
C TYR A 117 15.46 26.02 12.53
N ASN A 118 15.06 26.54 13.69
CA ASN A 118 15.88 26.65 14.89
C ASN A 118 15.36 25.85 16.09
N VAL A 119 14.46 24.89 15.84
CA VAL A 119 13.82 24.01 16.84
C VAL A 119 14.25 22.57 16.63
#